data_AF-A0AAP8N5Q2-F1
#
_entry.id   AF-A0AAP8N5Q2-F1
#
_cell.length_a   1.000
_cell.length_b   1.000
_cell.length_c   1.000
_cell.angle_alpha   90.00
_cell.angle_beta   90.00
_cell.angle_gamma   90.00
#
_symmetry.space_group_name_H-M   'P 1'
#
loop_
_entity.id
_entity.type
_entity.pdbx_description
1 polymer ?
#
loop_
_entity_poly.entity_id
_entity_poly.type
_entity_poly.pdbx_seq_one_letter_code
_entity_poly.pdbx_strand_id
1 'polypeptide(L)'
;TWGAIATGLFATKTVNSAGADGLFYGDASLLLKQLIAIGSTYVFAGVVTFLIIKVIGFFVNVRVDQEEENLGLDLAIHGEKA
;
A
#
# COMPACT_ATOMS: atom_id res chain seq x y z
N THR A 1 0.67 4.89 -5.12
CA THR A 1 1.01 6.31 -4.89
C THR A 1 1.20 7.09 -6.17
N TRP A 2 2.22 6.78 -6.99
CA TRP A 2 2.46 7.50 -8.25
C TRP A 2 1.21 7.59 -9.15
N GLY A 3 0.53 6.47 -9.39
CA GLY A 3 -0.69 6.46 -10.20
C GLY A 3 -1.76 7.44 -9.70
N ALA A 4 -1.97 7.55 -8.39
CA ALA A 4 -2.95 8.47 -7.81
C ALA A 4 -2.54 9.95 -7.99
N ILE A 5 -1.25 10.26 -7.88
CA ILE A 5 -0.72 11.60 -8.19
C ILE A 5 -0.90 11.92 -9.67
N ALA A 6 -0.54 10.98 -10.55
CA ALA A 6 -0.71 11.11 -11.99
C ALA A 6 -2.19 11.32 -12.37
N THR A 7 -3.15 10.65 -11.72
CA THR A 7 -4.58 10.92 -11.89
C THR A 7 -4.92 12.38 -11.54
N GLY A 8 -4.39 12.90 -10.43
CA GLY A 8 -4.62 14.28 -10.02
C GLY A 8 -4.02 15.33 -10.98
N LEU A 9 -2.98 14.96 -11.72
CA LEU A 9 -2.33 15.83 -12.71
C LEU A 9 -2.99 15.75 -14.08
N PHE A 10 -3.24 14.54 -14.57
CA PHE A 10 -3.51 14.25 -15.98
C PHE A 10 -4.94 13.78 -16.29
N ALA A 11 -5.82 13.60 -15.30
CA ALA A 11 -7.21 13.22 -15.60
C ALA A 11 -7.89 14.28 -16.48
N THR A 12 -8.75 13.85 -17.40
CA THR A 12 -9.50 14.77 -18.25
C THR A 12 -10.88 14.22 -18.60
N LYS A 13 -11.88 15.11 -18.60
CA LYS A 13 -13.26 14.78 -19.00
C LYS A 13 -13.39 14.43 -20.48
N THR A 14 -12.41 14.78 -21.30
CA THR A 14 -12.36 14.37 -22.72
C THR A 14 -12.21 12.86 -22.88
N VAL A 15 -11.54 12.20 -21.92
CA VAL A 15 -11.37 10.74 -21.88
C VAL A 15 -12.50 10.07 -21.10
N ASN A 16 -12.97 10.69 -20.01
CA ASN A 16 -14.09 10.19 -19.22
C ASN A 16 -15.01 11.34 -18.79
N SER A 17 -16.12 11.51 -19.49
CA SER A 17 -17.08 12.59 -19.26
C SER A 17 -17.77 12.54 -17.88
N ALA A 18 -17.84 11.36 -17.25
CA ALA A 18 -18.34 11.18 -15.89
C ALA A 18 -17.28 11.44 -14.80
N GLY A 19 -16.02 11.68 -15.21
CA GLY A 19 -14.90 11.95 -14.32
C GLY A 19 -14.71 13.43 -13.97
N ALA A 20 -13.48 13.77 -13.60
CA ALA A 20 -13.03 15.13 -13.31
C ALA A 20 -11.76 15.45 -14.08
N ASP A 21 -11.50 16.74 -14.27
CA ASP A 21 -10.24 17.21 -14.83
C ASP A 21 -9.17 17.25 -13.74
N GLY A 22 -7.92 17.04 -14.15
CA GLY A 22 -6.74 17.17 -13.30
C GLY A 22 -6.17 18.58 -13.36
N LEU A 23 -5.08 18.78 -12.62
CA LEU A 23 -4.41 20.08 -12.51
C LEU A 23 -4.05 20.68 -13.89
N PHE A 24 -3.54 19.87 -14.82
CA PHE A 24 -3.15 20.35 -16.15
C PHE A 24 -4.33 20.63 -17.09
N TYR A 25 -5.54 20.25 -16.68
CA TYR A 25 -6.77 20.44 -17.43
C TYR A 25 -7.73 21.43 -16.72
N GLY A 26 -7.27 22.11 -15.68
CA GLY A 26 -7.96 23.26 -15.07
C GLY A 26 -8.57 23.02 -13.68
N ASP A 27 -8.51 21.81 -13.12
CA ASP A 27 -9.02 21.53 -11.77
C ASP A 27 -7.92 21.06 -10.81
N ALA A 28 -7.38 22.00 -10.04
CA ALA A 28 -6.40 21.75 -9.00
C ALA A 28 -6.98 20.99 -7.78
N SER A 29 -8.30 20.99 -7.60
CA SER A 29 -8.95 20.31 -6.48
C SER A 29 -8.79 18.80 -6.55
N LEU A 30 -8.70 18.24 -7.77
CA LEU A 30 -8.51 16.80 -7.95
C LEU A 30 -7.15 16.36 -7.40
N LEU A 31 -6.07 17.10 -7.68
CA LEU A 31 -4.76 16.77 -7.12
C LEU A 31 -4.77 16.81 -5.58
N LEU A 32 -5.40 17.81 -4.97
CA LEU A 32 -5.52 17.88 -3.52
C LEU A 32 -6.30 16.70 -2.93
N LYS A 33 -7.43 16.34 -3.55
CA LYS A 33 -8.22 15.15 -3.15
C LYS A 33 -7.38 13.88 -3.22
N GLN A 34 -6.59 13.71 -4.28
CA GLN A 34 -5.70 12.55 -4.44
C GLN A 34 -4.61 12.52 -3.36
N LEU A 35 -4.00 13.66 -3.01
CA LEU A 35 -3.00 13.72 -1.94
C LEU A 35 -3.59 13.37 -0.57
N ILE A 36 -4.80 13.86 -0.26
CA ILE A 36 -5.52 13.51 0.97
C ILE A 36 -5.84 12.02 0.99
N ALA A 37 -6.30 11.46 -0.12
CA ALA A 37 -6.60 10.04 -0.24
C ALA A 37 -5.35 9.17 -0.03
N ILE A 38 -4.20 9.55 -0.61
CA ILE A 38 -2.91 8.87 -0.40
C ILE A 38 -2.52 8.91 1.07
N GLY A 39 -2.54 10.09 1.70
CA GLY A 39 -2.19 10.23 3.11
C GLY A 39 -3.10 9.38 4.01
N SER A 40 -4.41 9.41 3.75
CA SER A 40 -5.40 8.63 4.50
C SER A 40 -5.18 7.13 4.34
N THR A 41 -4.90 6.66 3.12
CA THR A 41 -4.65 5.23 2.86
C THR A 41 -3.32 4.76 3.44
N TYR A 42 -2.28 5.60 3.48
CA TYR A 42 -1.04 5.29 4.19
C TYR A 42 -1.24 5.14 5.69
N VAL A 43 -1.96 6.08 6.31
CA VAL A 43 -2.29 5.99 7.75
C VAL A 43 -3.10 4.73 8.02
N PHE A 44 -4.13 4.47 7.22
CA PHE A 44 -4.95 3.27 7.36
C PHE A 44 -4.10 1.99 7.21
N ALA A 45 -3.36 1.86 6.10
CA ALA A 45 -2.55 0.67 5.84
C ALA A 45 -1.50 0.45 6.93
N GLY A 46 -0.81 1.50 7.38
CA GLY A 46 0.19 1.41 8.44
C GLY A 46 -0.43 1.02 9.79
N VAL A 47 -1.44 1.75 10.25
CA VAL A 47 -2.07 1.53 11.56
C VAL A 47 -2.79 0.20 11.61
N VAL A 48 -3.61 -0.11 10.61
CA VAL A 48 -4.41 -1.34 10.59
C VAL A 48 -3.50 -2.56 10.46
N THR A 49 -2.49 -2.53 9.58
CA THR A 49 -1.54 -3.64 9.47
C THR A 49 -0.76 -3.84 10.78
N PHE A 50 -0.32 -2.75 11.42
CA PHE A 50 0.35 -2.81 12.71
C PHE A 50 -0.55 -3.46 13.77
N LEU A 51 -1.81 -3.05 13.86
CA LEU A 51 -2.77 -3.64 14.80
C LEU A 51 -3.00 -5.13 14.52
N ILE A 52 -3.15 -5.52 13.25
CA ILE A 52 -3.32 -6.93 12.85
C ILE A 52 -2.11 -7.75 13.30
N ILE A 53 -0.89 -7.33 12.94
CA ILE A 53 0.34 -8.05 13.31
C ILE A 53 0.48 -8.10 14.83
N LYS A 54 0.18 -7.01 15.54
CA LYS A 54 0.27 -6.96 17.00
C LYS A 54 -0.72 -7.93 17.66
N VAL A 55 -1.95 -8.01 17.14
CA VAL A 55 -2.98 -8.93 17.64
C VAL A 55 -2.56 -10.38 17.39
N ILE A 56 -2.13 -10.72 16.19
CA ILE A 56 -1.66 -12.07 15.85
C ILE A 56 -0.44 -12.43 16.72
N GLY A 57 0.46 -11.48 16.96
CA GLY A 57 1.65 -11.64 17.80
C GLY A 57 1.38 -11.98 19.27
N PHE A 58 0.13 -11.81 19.75
CA PHE A 58 -0.24 -12.32 21.07
C PHE A 58 -0.53 -13.82 21.09
N PHE A 59 -0.81 -14.43 19.94
CA PHE A 59 -1.18 -15.83 19.82
C PHE A 59 -0.05 -16.69 19.22
N VAL A 60 0.69 -16.16 18.25
CA VAL A 60 1.77 -16.87 17.56
C VAL A 60 2.94 -15.94 17.25
N ASN A 61 4.15 -16.49 17.13
CA ASN A 61 5.28 -15.72 16.62
C ASN A 61 5.11 -15.53 15.10
N VAL A 62 5.04 -14.26 14.66
CA VAL A 62 4.77 -13.92 13.24
C VAL A 62 6.02 -14.10 12.37
N ARG A 63 7.21 -14.03 12.96
CA ARG A 63 8.50 -14.26 12.30
C ARG A 63 9.10 -15.55 12.82
N VAL A 64 9.79 -16.28 11.95
CA VAL A 64 10.61 -17.44 12.34
C VAL A 64 11.72 -17.04 13.31
N ASP A 65 12.26 -18.05 13.99
CA ASP A 65 13.40 -17.83 14.86
C ASP A 65 14.67 -17.55 14.04
N GLN A 66 15.63 -16.85 14.63
CA GLN A 66 16.85 -16.40 13.92
C GLN A 66 17.67 -17.59 13.39
N GLU A 67 17.66 -18.72 14.08
CA GLU A 67 18.35 -19.95 13.64
C GLU A 67 17.72 -20.53 12.36
N GLU A 68 16.39 -20.58 12.30
CA GLU A 68 15.63 -21.03 11.12
C GLU A 68 15.83 -20.08 9.93
N GLU A 69 15.85 -18.77 10.19
CA GLU A 69 16.13 -17.76 9.16
C GLU A 69 17.56 -17.91 8.59
N ASN A 70 18.54 -18.24 9.44
CA ASN A 70 19.94 -18.46 9.04
C ASN A 70 20.14 -19.78 8.28
N LEU A 71 19.40 -20.83 8.65
CA LEU A 71 19.41 -22.12 7.96
C LEU A 71 18.82 -22.02 6.54
N GLY A 72 17.91 -21.06 6.34
CA GLY A 72 17.14 -20.86 5.13
C GLY A 72 15.74 -21.46 5.24
N LEU A 73 14.72 -20.69 4.86
CA LEU A 73 13.31 -21.06 5.04
C LEU A 73 12.92 -22.34 4.31
N ASP A 74 13.52 -22.61 3.15
CA ASP A 74 13.25 -23.83 2.37
C ASP A 74 13.70 -25.07 3.15
N LEU A 75 14.87 -25.01 3.79
CA LEU A 75 15.38 -26.10 4.62
C LEU A 75 14.65 -26.18 5.96
N ALA A 76 14.43 -25.05 6.63
CA ALA A 76 13.88 -24.99 7.98
C ALA A 76 12.37 -25.34 8.03
N ILE A 77 11.58 -24.91 7.05
CA ILE A 77 10.12 -25.07 7.05
C ILE A 77 9.67 -26.15 6.07
N HIS A 78 10.32 -26.26 4.90
CA HIS A 78 9.85 -27.13 3.81
C HIS A 78 10.70 -28.40 3.67
N GLY A 79 11.87 -28.47 4.30
CA GLY A 79 12.77 -29.62 4.24
C GLY A 79 13.42 -29.83 2.86
N GLU A 80 13.44 -28.80 2.02
CA GLU A 80 13.92 -28.87 0.64
C GLU A 80 15.04 -27.86 0.36
N LYS A 81 15.74 -28.06 -0.75
CA LYS A 81 16.71 -27.09 -1.31
C LYS A 81 16.24 -26.69 -2.70
N ALA A 82 15.91 -25.40 -2.86
CA ALA A 82 15.64 -24.77 -4.15
C ALA A 82 16.92 -24.26 -4.84
#